data_AF-D7TJY1-F1
#
_entry.id   AF-D7TJY1-F1
#
_cell.length_a   1.000
_cell.length_b   1.000
_cell.length_c   1.000
_cell.angle_alpha   90.00
_cell.angle_beta   90.00
_cell.angle_gamma   90.00
#
_symmetry.space_group_name_H-M   'P 1'
#
loop_
_entity.id
_entity.type
_entity.pdbx_description
1 polymer ?
#
loop_
_entity_poly.entity_id
_entity_poly.type
_entity_poly.pdbx_seq_one_letter_code
_entity_poly.pdbx_strand_id
1 'polypeptide(L)'
;MDAQKLTSLGGSLPVPCVQELAKKTLTTVPPRYLRPEQDPPFLSDSSTTCSSIHAPVIDFNRLVSGDSMDSELDKLHYACKEWGFFQLTNHGVISTLVEKVKVEVQEFFNLPMEEKKKFWQQPEDLQGFGQAFVVSEEQKLDWADMFYMITLPTYLRKPHLFPKLPISLRFFLSLFLSIYD
;
A
#
# COMPACT_ATOMS: atom_id res chain seq x y z
N MET A 1 -10.92 27.28 8.97
CA MET A 1 -11.24 25.95 8.43
C MET A 1 -10.59 24.95 9.35
N ASP A 2 -11.38 24.16 10.09
CA ASP A 2 -10.85 23.29 11.15
C ASP A 2 -10.01 22.15 10.58
N ALA A 3 -8.77 22.01 11.07
CA ALA A 3 -7.86 20.92 10.71
C ALA A 3 -8.48 19.53 10.97
N GLN A 4 -9.40 19.42 11.94
CA GLN A 4 -10.18 18.21 12.18
C GLN A 4 -11.03 17.79 10.99
N LYS A 5 -11.63 18.76 10.26
CA LYS A 5 -12.48 18.47 9.09
C LYS A 5 -11.69 17.97 7.88
N LEU A 6 -10.39 18.26 7.82
CA LEU A 6 -9.49 17.82 6.75
C LEU A 6 -9.01 16.36 6.91
N THR A 7 -9.16 15.77 8.11
CA THR A 7 -8.63 14.43 8.44
C THR A 7 -9.70 13.35 8.60
N SER A 8 -10.99 13.73 8.55
CA SER A 8 -12.10 12.76 8.57
C SER A 8 -12.31 12.24 7.15
N LEU A 9 -11.85 11.02 6.89
CA LEU A 9 -12.02 10.32 5.61
C LEU A 9 -13.28 9.43 5.61
N GLY A 10 -14.16 9.59 6.59
CA GLY A 10 -15.23 8.64 6.90
C GLY A 10 -14.71 7.42 7.66
N GLY A 11 -15.60 6.45 7.89
CA GLY A 11 -15.29 5.19 8.57
C GLY A 11 -15.44 3.97 7.67
N SER A 12 -15.01 2.82 8.17
CA SER A 12 -15.18 1.52 7.54
C SER A 12 -15.88 0.58 8.51
N LEU A 13 -16.76 -0.29 8.03
CA LEU A 13 -17.31 -1.35 8.87
C LEU A 13 -16.19 -2.29 9.32
N PRO A 14 -16.17 -2.71 10.60
CA PRO A 14 -15.14 -3.60 11.10
C PRO A 14 -15.28 -4.98 10.43
N VAL A 15 -14.18 -5.47 9.87
CA VAL A 15 -14.10 -6.81 9.27
C VAL A 15 -13.08 -7.67 9.99
N PRO A 16 -13.20 -9.02 9.92
CA PRO A 16 -12.22 -9.91 10.52
C PRO A 16 -10.82 -9.71 9.92
N CYS A 17 -9.80 -9.82 10.77
CA CYS A 17 -8.40 -9.85 10.33
C CYS A 17 -8.13 -11.13 9.52
N VAL A 18 -7.68 -10.95 8.27
CA VAL A 18 -7.45 -12.05 7.33
C VAL A 18 -6.27 -12.91 7.77
N GLN A 19 -5.22 -12.32 8.34
CA GLN A 19 -4.09 -13.06 8.90
C GLN A 19 -4.52 -14.02 10.02
N GLU A 20 -5.48 -13.61 10.86
CA GLU A 20 -6.05 -14.49 11.90
C GLU A 20 -7.01 -15.54 11.31
N LEU A 21 -7.76 -15.20 10.25
CA LEU A 21 -8.56 -16.17 9.52
C LEU A 21 -7.68 -17.25 8.87
N ALA A 22 -6.55 -16.86 8.29
CA ALA A 22 -5.62 -17.77 7.62
C ALA A 22 -4.93 -18.75 8.57
N LYS A 23 -4.81 -18.40 9.86
CA LYS A 23 -4.32 -19.31 10.91
C LYS A 23 -5.33 -20.40 11.30
N LYS A 24 -6.62 -20.18 11.02
CA LYS A 24 -7.67 -21.16 11.30
C LYS A 24 -7.62 -22.27 10.25
N THR A 25 -7.93 -23.49 10.65
CA THR A 25 -8.10 -24.64 9.75
C THR A 25 -9.44 -24.56 9.02
N LEU A 26 -9.58 -23.57 8.14
CA LEU A 26 -10.77 -23.42 7.29
C LEU A 26 -10.71 -24.41 6.12
N THR A 27 -11.78 -25.15 5.90
CA THR A 27 -11.93 -26.05 4.74
C THR A 27 -12.33 -25.32 3.47
N THR A 28 -12.92 -24.12 3.60
CA THR A 28 -13.39 -23.29 2.49
C THR A 28 -13.17 -21.80 2.78
N VAL A 29 -12.90 -21.01 1.74
CA VAL A 29 -12.83 -19.55 1.84
C VAL A 29 -14.23 -18.99 2.13
N PRO A 30 -14.40 -18.06 3.10
CA PRO A 30 -15.72 -17.51 3.42
C PRO A 30 -16.37 -16.77 2.23
N PRO A 31 -17.71 -16.78 2.10
CA PRO A 31 -18.41 -16.27 0.92
C PRO A 31 -18.15 -14.79 0.57
N ARG A 32 -17.82 -13.94 1.55
CA ARG A 32 -17.48 -12.53 1.33
C ARG A 32 -16.16 -12.34 0.59
N TYR A 33 -15.28 -13.33 0.55
CA TYR A 33 -14.00 -13.25 -0.19
C TYR A 33 -14.06 -13.98 -1.54
N LEU A 34 -15.16 -14.67 -1.84
CA LEU A 34 -15.36 -15.32 -3.14
C LEU A 34 -15.77 -14.29 -4.19
N ARG A 35 -15.09 -14.34 -5.34
CA ARG A 35 -15.35 -13.53 -6.53
C ARG A 35 -15.87 -14.44 -7.67
N PRO A 36 -17.14 -14.87 -7.63
CA PRO A 36 -17.69 -15.79 -8.62
C PRO A 36 -17.83 -15.17 -10.03
N GLU A 37 -17.83 -13.84 -10.11
CA GLU A 37 -18.01 -13.06 -11.34
C GLU A 37 -16.69 -12.68 -12.01
N GLN A 38 -15.54 -12.96 -11.38
CA GLN A 38 -14.27 -12.76 -12.07
C GLN A 38 -14.17 -13.81 -13.17
N ASP A 39 -13.99 -13.36 -14.40
CA ASP A 39 -13.57 -14.22 -15.50
C ASP A 39 -12.39 -15.09 -15.02
N PRO A 40 -12.28 -16.34 -15.52
CA PRO A 40 -11.10 -17.14 -15.27
C PRO A 40 -9.86 -16.26 -15.47
N PRO A 41 -8.82 -16.37 -14.62
CA PRO A 41 -7.61 -15.62 -14.86
C PRO A 41 -7.25 -15.79 -16.33
N PHE A 42 -6.86 -14.71 -17.00
CA PHE A 42 -6.24 -14.76 -18.33
C PHE A 42 -4.98 -15.61 -18.16
N LEU A 43 -5.15 -16.93 -18.18
CA LEU A 43 -4.10 -17.91 -18.30
C LEU A 43 -3.70 -17.71 -19.75
N SER A 44 -2.76 -16.80 -19.99
CA SER A 44 -2.03 -16.80 -21.25
C SER A 44 -1.50 -18.21 -21.42
N ASP A 45 -2.15 -18.97 -22.28
CA ASP A 45 -1.64 -20.25 -22.76
C ASP A 45 -0.19 -20.01 -23.14
N SER A 46 0.70 -20.81 -22.58
CA SER A 46 2.16 -20.79 -22.78
C SER A 46 2.58 -21.08 -24.24
N SER A 47 1.65 -21.07 -25.18
CA SER A 47 1.81 -21.32 -26.61
C SER A 47 1.55 -20.09 -27.49
N THR A 48 1.07 -18.96 -26.95
CA THR A 48 1.02 -17.70 -27.70
C THR A 48 2.23 -16.88 -27.31
N THR A 49 3.12 -16.57 -28.25
CA THR A 49 4.19 -15.59 -28.07
C THR A 49 3.56 -14.20 -27.95
N CYS A 50 2.89 -13.93 -26.83
CA CYS A 50 2.75 -12.58 -26.33
C CYS A 50 4.16 -12.11 -26.09
N SER A 51 4.72 -11.35 -27.05
CA SER A 51 5.86 -10.46 -26.80
C SER A 51 5.63 -9.87 -25.42
N SER A 52 6.49 -10.21 -24.46
CA SER A 52 6.21 -9.99 -23.05
C SER A 52 5.88 -8.52 -22.83
N ILE A 53 4.59 -8.25 -22.59
CA ILE A 53 4.09 -6.89 -22.38
C ILE A 53 4.61 -6.49 -21.00
N HIS A 54 5.77 -5.83 -20.99
CA HIS A 54 6.41 -5.34 -19.77
C HIS A 54 6.00 -3.90 -19.53
N ALA A 55 5.64 -3.59 -18.29
CA ALA A 55 5.39 -2.22 -17.87
C ALA A 55 6.60 -1.33 -18.19
N PRO A 56 6.40 -0.08 -18.65
CA PRO A 56 7.47 0.85 -18.92
C PRO A 56 8.37 1.02 -17.68
N VAL A 57 9.68 1.01 -17.89
CA VAL A 57 10.68 1.28 -16.85
C VAL A 57 11.28 2.66 -17.10
N ILE A 58 11.12 3.59 -16.18
CA ILE A 58 11.63 4.95 -16.28
C ILE A 58 12.89 5.08 -15.43
N ASP A 59 13.97 5.59 -16.01
CA ASP A 59 15.22 5.84 -15.30
C ASP A 59 15.24 7.28 -14.78
N PHE A 60 15.17 7.44 -13.45
CA PHE A 60 15.13 8.76 -12.84
C PHE A 60 16.40 9.57 -13.06
N ASN A 61 17.59 8.94 -13.12
CA ASN A 61 18.83 9.64 -13.39
C ASN A 61 18.84 10.21 -14.81
N ARG A 62 18.26 9.50 -15.78
CA ARG A 62 18.12 9.98 -17.17
C ARG A 62 17.10 11.11 -17.28
N LEU A 63 16.06 11.12 -16.46
CA LEU A 63 15.10 12.22 -16.37
C LEU A 63 15.73 13.53 -15.87
N VAL A 64 16.76 13.45 -15.01
CA VAL A 64 17.39 14.64 -14.41
C VAL A 64 18.74 15.01 -15.05
N SER A 65 19.25 14.19 -15.98
CA SER A 65 20.53 14.42 -16.67
C SER A 65 20.33 14.87 -18.12
N GLY A 66 20.98 15.98 -18.50
CA GLY A 66 20.71 16.71 -19.73
C GLY A 66 20.85 15.92 -21.03
N ASP A 67 21.77 14.98 -21.12
CA ASP A 67 22.09 14.31 -22.40
C ASP A 67 21.01 13.31 -22.86
N SER A 68 20.12 12.87 -21.95
CA SER A 68 19.05 11.91 -22.29
C SER A 68 17.67 12.27 -21.77
N MET A 69 17.52 13.47 -21.22
CA MET A 69 16.30 13.97 -20.59
C MET A 69 15.10 13.91 -21.51
N ASP A 70 15.20 14.43 -22.74
CA ASP A 70 14.07 14.49 -23.67
C ASP A 70 13.54 13.09 -24.01
N SER A 71 14.45 12.15 -24.28
CA SER A 71 14.08 10.76 -24.61
C SER A 71 13.39 10.04 -23.45
N GLU A 72 13.83 10.31 -22.21
CA GLU A 72 13.25 9.68 -21.02
C GLU A 72 11.94 10.37 -20.62
N LEU A 73 11.80 11.67 -20.88
CA LEU A 73 10.57 12.43 -20.69
C LEU A 73 9.47 11.97 -21.65
N ASP A 74 9.80 11.72 -22.92
CA ASP A 74 8.86 11.14 -23.90
C ASP A 74 8.38 9.76 -23.45
N LYS A 75 9.28 8.94 -22.91
CA LYS A 75 8.96 7.63 -22.36
C LYS A 75 8.04 7.73 -21.14
N LEU A 76 8.29 8.69 -20.24
CA LEU A 76 7.43 8.97 -19.10
C LEU A 76 6.04 9.45 -19.57
N HIS A 77 5.99 10.36 -20.54
CA HIS A 77 4.73 10.86 -21.11
C HIS A 77 3.91 9.71 -21.71
N TYR A 78 4.55 8.84 -22.49
CA TYR A 78 3.92 7.66 -23.06
C TYR A 78 3.40 6.71 -21.97
N ALA A 79 4.20 6.44 -20.93
CA ALA A 79 3.79 5.57 -19.83
C ALA A 79 2.58 6.13 -19.07
N CYS A 80 2.58 7.43 -18.78
CA CYS A 80 1.44 8.08 -18.13
C CYS A 80 0.17 8.04 -19.00
N LYS A 81 0.30 8.22 -20.32
CA LYS A 81 -0.83 8.32 -21.24
C LYS A 81 -1.42 6.96 -21.62
N GLU A 82 -0.57 6.01 -21.98
CA GLU A 82 -1.00 4.73 -22.57
C GLU A 82 -1.09 3.59 -21.54
N TRP A 83 -0.33 3.68 -20.45
CA TRP A 83 -0.31 2.63 -19.41
C TRP A 83 -0.96 3.05 -18.10
N GLY A 84 -0.81 4.32 -17.69
CA GLY A 84 -1.23 4.79 -16.37
C GLY A 84 -0.40 4.24 -15.20
N PHE A 85 0.65 3.45 -15.48
CA PHE A 85 1.59 2.92 -14.49
C PHE A 85 2.97 2.66 -15.12
N PHE A 86 4.02 2.74 -14.31
CA PHE A 86 5.40 2.45 -14.71
C PHE A 86 6.25 2.06 -13.49
N GLN A 87 7.39 1.44 -13.75
CA GLN A 87 8.43 1.22 -12.74
C GLN A 87 9.44 2.36 -12.80
N LEU A 88 9.86 2.90 -11.66
CA LEU A 88 10.92 3.90 -11.60
C LEU A 88 12.20 3.22 -11.08
N THR A 89 13.31 3.35 -11.81
CA THR A 89 14.64 2.89 -11.39
C THR A 89 15.56 4.07 -11.15
N ASN A 90 16.69 3.83 -10.49
CA ASN A 90 17.68 4.87 -10.17
C ASN A 90 17.08 6.09 -9.43
N HIS A 91 16.01 5.87 -8.67
CA HIS A 91 15.21 6.90 -7.97
C HIS A 91 15.92 7.56 -6.77
N GLY A 92 17.22 7.36 -6.58
CA GLY A 92 18.02 7.99 -5.51
C GLY A 92 17.78 7.47 -4.09
N VAL A 93 16.66 6.79 -3.80
CA VAL A 93 16.43 6.16 -2.50
C VAL A 93 17.42 5.02 -2.25
N ILE A 94 18.13 5.08 -1.12
CA ILE A 94 19.14 4.09 -0.72
C ILE A 94 18.50 2.70 -0.57
N SER A 95 19.00 1.70 -1.30
CA SER A 95 18.41 0.34 -1.29
C SER A 95 18.37 -0.30 0.10
N THR A 96 19.38 -0.07 0.94
CA THR A 96 19.40 -0.58 2.32
C THR A 96 18.29 0.01 3.18
N LEU A 97 17.87 1.26 2.93
CA LEU A 97 16.74 1.88 3.62
C LEU A 97 15.42 1.23 3.20
N VAL A 98 15.23 0.98 1.90
CA VAL A 98 14.04 0.28 1.38
C VAL A 98 13.91 -1.11 2.01
N GLU A 99 15.01 -1.87 2.07
CA GLU A 99 15.01 -3.20 2.69
C GLU A 99 14.74 -3.13 4.20
N LYS A 100 15.27 -2.12 4.90
CA LYS A 100 14.95 -1.92 6.33
C LYS A 100 13.47 -1.63 6.56
N VAL A 101 12.87 -0.74 5.77
CA VAL A 101 11.43 -0.46 5.87
C VAL A 101 10.60 -1.72 5.63
N LYS A 102 10.94 -2.56 4.63
CA LYS A 102 10.25 -3.83 4.37
C LYS A 102 10.30 -4.77 5.57
N VAL A 103 11.48 -4.98 6.15
CA VAL A 103 11.66 -5.85 7.32
C VAL A 103 10.86 -5.33 8.51
N GLU A 104 10.94 -4.04 8.82
CA GLU A 104 10.26 -3.45 9.96
C GLU A 104 8.72 -3.49 9.81
N VAL A 105 8.20 -3.31 8.59
CA VAL A 105 6.77 -3.48 8.31
C VAL A 105 6.37 -4.95 8.49
N GLN A 106 7.17 -5.88 7.99
CA GLN A 106 6.92 -7.31 8.19
C GLN A 106 6.90 -7.68 9.68
N GLU A 107 7.85 -7.19 10.46
CA GLU A 107 7.91 -7.38 11.91
C GLU A 107 6.68 -6.80 12.60
N PHE A 108 6.22 -5.62 12.19
CA PHE A 108 4.98 -5.03 12.69
C PHE A 108 3.75 -5.92 12.44
N PHE A 109 3.59 -6.49 11.24
CA PHE A 109 2.49 -7.42 10.95
C PHE A 109 2.63 -8.77 11.67
N ASN A 110 3.85 -9.16 12.05
CA ASN A 110 4.13 -10.34 12.85
C ASN A 110 3.88 -10.16 14.36
N LEU A 111 3.65 -8.92 14.83
CA LEU A 111 3.33 -8.67 16.23
C LEU A 111 2.06 -9.43 16.66
N PRO A 112 1.94 -9.77 17.96
CA PRO A 112 0.70 -10.31 18.52
C PRO A 112 -0.51 -9.42 18.22
N MET A 113 -1.69 -10.02 18.10
CA MET A 113 -2.91 -9.27 17.80
C MET A 113 -3.23 -8.23 18.87
N GLU A 114 -2.87 -8.48 20.11
CA GLU A 114 -3.04 -7.57 21.25
C GLU A 114 -2.26 -6.26 21.03
N GLU A 115 -1.07 -6.36 20.42
CA GLU A 115 -0.24 -5.20 20.08
C GLU A 115 -0.79 -4.48 18.86
N LYS A 116 -1.20 -5.21 17.81
CA LYS A 116 -1.77 -4.61 16.58
C LYS A 116 -3.12 -3.94 16.82
N LYS A 117 -3.95 -4.48 17.73
CA LYS A 117 -5.25 -3.89 18.13
C LYS A 117 -5.13 -2.49 18.72
N LYS A 118 -3.96 -2.10 19.25
CA LYS A 118 -3.72 -0.73 19.73
C LYS A 118 -3.81 0.31 18.60
N PHE A 119 -3.71 -0.13 17.36
CA PHE A 119 -3.77 0.71 16.18
C PHE A 119 -5.04 0.52 15.35
N TRP A 120 -6.06 -0.18 15.87
CA TRP A 120 -7.28 -0.45 15.11
C TRP A 120 -7.95 0.85 14.65
N GLN A 121 -8.54 0.82 13.46
CA GLN A 121 -9.39 1.91 12.97
C GLN A 121 -10.48 2.23 13.99
N GLN A 122 -10.66 3.52 14.28
CA GLN A 122 -11.72 4.01 15.16
C GLN A 122 -13.00 4.27 14.35
N PRO A 123 -14.19 4.29 14.97
CA PRO A 123 -15.40 4.71 14.29
C PRO A 123 -15.20 6.06 13.59
N GLU A 124 -15.63 6.15 12.33
CA GLU A 124 -15.48 7.36 11.49
C GLU A 124 -14.02 7.77 11.16
N ASP A 125 -13.05 6.86 11.33
CA ASP A 125 -11.65 7.06 10.94
C ASP A 125 -11.12 5.89 10.11
N LEU A 126 -10.65 6.16 8.88
CA LEU A 126 -10.00 5.17 8.02
C LEU A 126 -8.53 4.91 8.39
N GLN A 127 -7.91 5.73 9.24
CA GLN A 127 -6.52 5.52 9.63
C GLN A 127 -6.40 4.47 10.73
N GLY A 128 -5.38 3.62 10.62
CA GLY A 128 -5.09 2.52 11.52
C GLY A 128 -5.04 1.17 10.81
N PHE A 129 -5.05 0.12 11.61
CA PHE A 129 -5.10 -1.28 11.21
C PHE A 129 -6.55 -1.68 10.95
N GLY A 130 -6.83 -2.20 9.75
CA GLY A 130 -8.16 -2.59 9.30
C GLY A 130 -8.29 -2.50 7.78
N GLN A 131 -9.43 -2.90 7.23
CA GLN A 131 -9.71 -2.69 5.80
C GLN A 131 -10.43 -1.35 5.62
N ALA A 132 -9.96 -0.53 4.68
CA ALA A 132 -10.60 0.73 4.34
C ALA A 132 -11.80 0.53 3.39
N PHE A 133 -12.77 1.44 3.45
CA PHE A 133 -13.90 1.53 2.52
C PHE A 133 -14.85 0.31 2.49
N VAL A 134 -15.07 -0.35 3.63
CA VAL A 134 -16.14 -1.34 3.79
C VAL A 134 -17.43 -0.61 4.15
N VAL A 135 -18.39 -0.58 3.23
CA VAL A 135 -19.63 0.22 3.35
C VAL A 135 -20.90 -0.61 3.53
N SER A 136 -20.84 -1.94 3.36
CA SER A 136 -21.98 -2.84 3.59
C SER A 136 -21.54 -4.24 4.05
N GLU A 137 -22.46 -5.00 4.64
CA GLU A 137 -22.21 -6.36 5.11
C GLU A 137 -22.16 -7.39 3.96
N GLU A 138 -22.78 -7.05 2.83
CA GLU A 138 -22.82 -7.85 1.61
C GLU A 138 -21.59 -7.62 0.73
N GLN A 139 -20.83 -6.55 1.00
CA GLN A 139 -19.63 -6.20 0.24
C GLN A 139 -18.62 -7.34 0.22
N LYS A 140 -18.12 -7.61 -0.99
CA LYS A 140 -16.99 -8.52 -1.20
C LYS A 140 -15.71 -7.89 -0.66
N LEU A 141 -14.96 -8.68 0.09
CA LEU A 141 -13.75 -8.25 0.78
C LEU A 141 -12.51 -8.80 0.09
N ASP A 142 -11.41 -8.08 0.23
CA ASP A 142 -10.12 -8.54 -0.24
C ASP A 142 -9.47 -9.45 0.80
N TRP A 143 -8.70 -10.43 0.33
CA TRP A 143 -7.93 -11.33 1.18
C TRP A 143 -6.63 -10.66 1.65
N ALA A 144 -6.77 -9.54 2.37
CA ALA A 144 -5.66 -8.72 2.83
C ALA A 144 -5.98 -8.03 4.16
N ASP A 145 -4.93 -7.74 4.94
CA ASP A 145 -4.98 -6.78 6.04
C ASP A 145 -4.20 -5.53 5.64
N MET A 146 -4.62 -4.37 6.12
CA MET A 146 -3.99 -3.08 5.80
C MET A 146 -3.72 -2.28 7.06
N PHE A 147 -2.64 -1.48 7.01
CA PHE A 147 -2.40 -0.40 7.94
C PHE A 147 -2.28 0.89 7.12
N TYR A 148 -3.20 1.83 7.34
CA TYR A 148 -3.24 3.10 6.61
C TYR A 148 -3.01 4.27 7.57
N MET A 149 -2.19 5.24 7.18
CA MET A 149 -2.04 6.48 7.94
C MET A 149 -1.59 7.63 7.04
N ILE A 150 -2.01 8.84 7.40
CA ILE A 150 -1.48 10.06 6.79
C ILE A 150 -0.11 10.35 7.38
N THR A 151 0.89 10.48 6.52
CA THR A 151 2.29 10.74 6.90
C THR A 151 2.71 12.18 6.67
N LEU A 152 2.12 12.89 5.71
CA LEU A 152 2.39 14.29 5.42
C LEU A 152 1.10 15.07 5.11
N PRO A 153 1.07 16.37 5.42
CA PRO A 153 2.04 17.09 6.25
C PRO A 153 1.99 16.63 7.72
N THR A 154 3.08 16.85 8.47
CA THR A 154 3.29 16.25 9.80
C THR A 154 2.22 16.59 10.83
N TYR A 155 1.58 17.76 10.72
CA TYR A 155 0.50 18.19 11.61
C TYR A 155 -0.82 17.43 11.42
N LEU A 156 -0.97 16.66 10.33
CA LEU A 156 -2.12 15.76 10.12
C LEU A 156 -1.90 14.36 10.72
N ARG A 157 -0.70 14.04 11.20
CA ARG A 157 -0.40 12.73 11.80
C ARG A 157 -1.23 12.53 13.07
N LYS A 158 -1.96 11.43 13.14
CA LYS A 158 -2.73 11.06 14.33
C LYS A 158 -1.78 10.75 15.51
N PRO A 159 -1.96 11.38 16.68
CA PRO A 159 -1.07 11.18 17.84
C PRO A 159 -1.03 9.74 18.37
N HIS A 160 -2.07 8.95 18.10
CA HIS A 160 -2.19 7.56 18.55
C HIS A 160 -1.63 6.53 17.53
N LEU A 161 -1.25 6.96 16.32
CA LEU A 161 -0.71 6.08 15.28
C LEU A 161 0.80 6.22 15.16
N PHE A 162 1.27 7.21 14.40
CA PHE A 162 2.69 7.34 14.03
C PHE A 162 3.63 7.38 15.25
N PRO A 163 3.36 8.15 16.34
CA PRO A 163 4.23 8.18 17.51
C PRO A 163 4.24 6.88 18.33
N LYS A 164 3.26 6.01 18.13
CA LYS A 164 3.09 4.75 18.88
C LYS A 164 3.63 3.53 18.15
N LEU A 165 4.04 3.68 16.89
CA LEU A 165 4.73 2.61 16.15
C LEU A 165 5.99 2.15 16.90
N PRO A 166 6.40 0.87 16.72
CA PRO A 166 7.69 0.39 17.20
C PRO A 166 8.82 1.36 16.85
N ILE A 167 9.75 1.58 17.78
CA ILE A 167 10.77 2.65 17.67
C ILE A 167 11.57 2.50 16.38
N SER A 168 11.97 1.27 16.04
CA SER A 168 12.76 0.98 14.85
C SER A 168 11.98 1.26 13.55
N LEU A 169 10.76 0.71 13.42
CA LEU A 169 9.86 1.02 12.31
C LEU A 169 9.62 2.53 12.15
N ARG A 170 9.34 3.25 13.24
CA ARG A 170 9.11 4.69 13.20
C ARG A 170 10.34 5.45 12.70
N PHE A 171 11.54 5.04 13.12
CA PHE A 171 12.80 5.65 12.69
C PHE A 171 13.01 5.48 11.18
N PHE A 172 12.95 4.24 10.68
CA PHE A 172 13.18 3.97 9.26
C PHE A 172 12.09 4.55 8.36
N LEU A 173 10.82 4.54 8.79
CA LEU A 173 9.75 5.24 8.07
C LEU A 173 9.98 6.75 8.03
N SER A 174 10.43 7.36 9.12
CA SER A 174 10.72 8.80 9.13
C SER A 174 11.83 9.15 8.14
N LEU A 175 12.90 8.35 8.10
CA LEU A 175 14.01 8.53 7.16
C LEU A 175 13.58 8.30 5.70
N PHE A 176 12.68 7.35 5.45
CA PHE A 176 12.12 7.11 4.12
C PHE A 176 11.21 8.25 3.66
N LEU A 177 10.40 8.81 4.56
CA LEU A 177 9.47 9.90 4.27
C LEU A 177 10.19 11.24 4.05
N SER A 178 11.31 11.48 4.74
CA SER A 178 12.09 12.72 4.59
C SER A 178 12.80 12.86 3.25
N ILE A 179 12.73 11.86 2.36
CA ILE A 179 13.25 11.96 1.00
C ILE A 179 12.35 12.87 0.14
N TYR A 180 11.09 13.02 0.54
CA TYR A 180 10.06 13.77 -0.18
C TYR A 180 9.75 15.14 0.44
N ASP A 181 10.48 15.52 1.50
CA ASP A 181 10.45 16.87 2.11
C ASP A 181 11.53 17.75 1.48
#